data_AF-A0A916SQW1-F1
#
_entry.id   AF-A0A916SQW1-F1
#
_cell.length_a   1.000
_cell.length_b   1.000
_cell.length_c   1.000
_cell.angle_alpha   90.00
_cell.angle_beta   90.00
_cell.angle_gamma   90.00
#
_symmetry.space_group_name_H-M   'P 1'
#
loop_
_entity.id
_entity.type
_entity.pdbx_description
1 polymer ?
#
loop_
_entity_poly.entity_id
_entity_poly.type
_entity_poly.pdbx_seq_one_letter_code
_entity_poly.pdbx_strand_id
1 'polypeptide(L)'
;MDAQTLIIIAGAATAGFVQGLSGFAFGMVSMSFWAWTMDPRLAAAMAVFGSLTGQIIAAVTVRRGFDIKKIAPFVLGGLLGLPLGLLLLPQLDVLMFKALLGSLLMIACPAMMFSAQLPRITRGGRIADSLVGAGGGFMGAFGGFTGVLPTLWCTLRGMEKDSQRAIIQNFNLALLAVTFASYIATGVITTATLPYFAIVAPAMLIPSLLGARLYIGISEATFRKVVLGLLTATGVALLASSVPGLLRRLV
;
A
#
# COMPACT_ATOMS: atom_id res chain seq x y z
N MET A 1 -1.50 -15.12 -24.94
CA MET A 1 -1.81 -14.46 -23.65
C MET A 1 -2.43 -13.12 -23.97
N ASP A 2 -3.56 -12.80 -23.34
CA ASP A 2 -4.23 -11.52 -23.56
C ASP A 2 -3.41 -10.35 -23.00
N ALA A 3 -3.50 -9.17 -23.60
CA ALA A 3 -2.68 -8.01 -23.23
C ALA A 3 -2.90 -7.61 -21.76
N GLN A 4 -4.12 -7.81 -21.26
CA GLN A 4 -4.48 -7.58 -19.87
C GLN A 4 -3.71 -8.49 -18.90
N THR A 5 -3.59 -9.79 -19.21
CA THR A 5 -2.87 -10.75 -18.37
C THR A 5 -1.39 -10.40 -18.24
N LEU A 6 -0.77 -9.89 -19.32
CA LEU A 6 0.61 -9.43 -19.28
C LEU A 6 0.79 -8.22 -18.34
N ILE A 7 -0.15 -7.28 -18.35
CA ILE A 7 -0.13 -6.12 -17.43
C ILE A 7 -0.30 -6.58 -15.97
N ILE A 8 -1.15 -7.59 -15.72
CA ILE A 8 -1.32 -8.17 -14.39
C ILE A 8 -0.01 -8.78 -13.90
N ILE A 9 0.62 -9.62 -14.71
CA ILE A 9 1.87 -10.29 -14.36
C ILE A 9 2.98 -9.26 -14.16
N ALA A 10 3.13 -8.30 -15.06
CA ALA A 10 4.15 -7.25 -14.96
C ALA A 10 3.97 -6.42 -13.68
N GLY A 11 2.73 -6.00 -13.38
CA GLY A 11 2.41 -5.27 -12.16
C GLY A 11 2.64 -6.10 -10.90
N ALA A 12 2.21 -7.36 -10.87
CA ALA A 12 2.43 -8.26 -9.73
C ALA A 12 3.91 -8.55 -9.48
N ALA A 13 4.69 -8.75 -10.55
CA ALA A 13 6.11 -9.05 -10.46
C ALA A 13 6.92 -7.85 -9.97
N THR A 14 6.69 -6.66 -10.56
CA THR A 14 7.36 -5.43 -10.12
C THR A 14 6.94 -5.04 -8.70
N ALA A 15 5.64 -5.12 -8.39
CA ALA A 15 5.13 -4.84 -7.05
C ALA A 15 5.66 -5.84 -6.02
N GLY A 16 5.72 -7.13 -6.37
CA GLY A 16 6.29 -8.19 -5.53
C GLY A 16 7.75 -7.92 -5.22
N PHE A 17 8.55 -7.58 -6.23
CA PHE A 17 9.97 -7.23 -6.07
C PHE A 17 10.17 -6.03 -5.14
N VAL A 18 9.45 -4.93 -5.39
CA VAL A 18 9.55 -3.71 -4.57
C VAL A 18 9.03 -3.98 -3.15
N GLN A 19 7.98 -4.80 -2.99
CA GLN A 19 7.50 -5.19 -1.66
C GLN A 19 8.50 -6.07 -0.92
N GLY A 20 9.17 -7.00 -1.59
CA GLY A 20 10.23 -7.81 -0.99
C GLY A 20 11.34 -6.95 -0.39
N LEU A 21 11.69 -5.86 -1.08
CA LEU A 21 12.71 -4.93 -0.61
C LEU A 21 12.20 -3.96 0.48
N SER A 22 11.04 -3.32 0.26
CA SER A 22 10.51 -2.25 1.12
C SER A 22 9.64 -2.72 2.28
N GLY A 23 9.05 -3.92 2.15
CA GLY A 23 8.13 -4.52 3.10
C GLY A 23 6.67 -4.04 3.02
N PHE A 24 6.28 -3.07 2.18
CA PHE A 24 4.89 -2.57 2.14
C PHE A 24 4.42 -1.91 0.84
N ALA A 25 5.26 -1.76 -0.18
CA ALA A 25 4.93 -0.95 -1.36
C ALA A 25 4.14 -1.68 -2.47
N PHE A 26 3.70 -2.93 -2.26
CA PHE A 26 3.02 -3.71 -3.30
C PHE A 26 1.80 -2.99 -3.87
N GLY A 27 0.91 -2.51 -3.00
CA GLY A 27 -0.30 -1.81 -3.41
C GLY A 27 0.00 -0.62 -4.32
N MET A 28 0.94 0.25 -3.93
CA MET A 28 1.28 1.45 -4.71
C MET A 28 1.85 1.11 -6.08
N VAL A 29 2.78 0.16 -6.13
CA VAL A 29 3.45 -0.21 -7.38
C VAL A 29 2.50 -0.95 -8.31
N SER A 30 1.72 -1.90 -7.80
CA SER A 30 0.76 -2.65 -8.62
C SER A 30 -0.31 -1.74 -9.21
N MET A 31 -0.79 -0.77 -8.43
CA MET A 31 -1.79 0.19 -8.87
C MET A 31 -1.28 1.15 -9.94
N SER A 32 0.03 1.44 -10.02
CA SER A 32 0.61 2.16 -11.16
C SER A 32 0.35 1.49 -12.50
N PHE A 33 0.16 0.16 -12.52
CA PHE A 33 -0.18 -0.60 -13.71
C PHE A 33 -1.70 -0.82 -13.83
N TRP A 34 -2.33 -1.26 -12.75
CA TRP A 34 -3.71 -1.76 -12.78
C TRP A 34 -4.76 -0.67 -12.80
N ALA A 35 -4.48 0.52 -12.25
CA ALA A 35 -5.43 1.62 -12.21
C ALA A 35 -5.84 2.14 -13.60
N TRP A 36 -5.09 1.81 -14.65
CA TRP A 36 -5.35 2.29 -16.02
C TRP A 36 -6.33 1.41 -16.79
N THR A 37 -6.31 0.11 -16.57
CA THR A 37 -6.98 -0.89 -17.41
C THR A 37 -8.01 -1.72 -16.66
N MET A 38 -8.03 -1.67 -15.32
CA MET A 38 -8.86 -2.52 -14.49
C MET A 38 -9.92 -1.72 -13.73
N ASP A 39 -11.02 -2.39 -13.41
CA ASP A 39 -12.00 -1.86 -12.47
C ASP A 39 -11.34 -1.60 -11.09
N PRO A 40 -11.63 -0.46 -10.43
CA PRO A 40 -11.02 -0.10 -9.15
C PRO A 40 -11.19 -1.17 -8.07
N ARG A 41 -12.33 -1.85 -8.03
CA ARG A 41 -12.61 -2.87 -7.00
C ARG A 41 -11.77 -4.12 -7.24
N LEU A 42 -11.68 -4.57 -8.50
CA LEU A 42 -10.84 -5.70 -8.89
C LEU A 42 -9.36 -5.39 -8.63
N ALA A 43 -8.89 -4.21 -9.05
CA ALA A 43 -7.52 -3.77 -8.82
C ALA A 43 -7.20 -3.70 -7.32
N ALA A 44 -8.12 -3.17 -6.50
CA ALA A 44 -7.96 -3.08 -5.05
C ALA A 44 -7.92 -4.46 -4.40
N ALA A 45 -8.78 -5.38 -4.82
CA ALA A 45 -8.79 -6.76 -4.33
C ALA A 45 -7.47 -7.49 -4.64
N MET A 46 -6.98 -7.39 -5.87
CA MET A 46 -5.70 -7.97 -6.29
C MET A 46 -4.52 -7.34 -5.53
N ALA A 47 -4.56 -6.01 -5.33
CA ALA A 47 -3.50 -5.28 -4.62
C ALA A 47 -3.44 -5.67 -3.14
N VAL A 48 -4.59 -5.81 -2.48
CA VAL A 48 -4.68 -6.28 -1.10
C VAL A 48 -4.24 -7.73 -0.98
N PHE A 49 -4.70 -8.61 -1.89
CA PHE A 49 -4.29 -10.02 -1.91
C PHE A 49 -2.78 -10.19 -2.05
N GLY A 50 -2.18 -9.51 -3.03
CA GLY A 50 -0.74 -9.55 -3.23
C GLY A 50 0.01 -8.94 -2.05
N SER A 51 -0.43 -7.78 -1.56
CA SER A 51 0.16 -7.15 -0.38
C SER A 51 0.14 -8.07 0.84
N LEU A 52 -0.98 -8.75 1.10
CA LEU A 52 -1.15 -9.69 2.20
C LEU A 52 -0.24 -10.91 2.03
N THR A 53 -0.18 -11.47 0.83
CA THR A 53 0.69 -12.61 0.49
C THR A 53 2.16 -12.27 0.80
N GLY A 54 2.64 -11.13 0.33
CA GLY A 54 3.99 -10.67 0.65
C GLY A 54 4.22 -10.40 2.15
N GLN A 55 3.22 -9.88 2.87
CA GLN A 55 3.32 -9.72 4.32
C GLN A 55 3.38 -11.06 5.06
N ILE A 56 2.67 -12.08 4.61
CA ILE A 56 2.71 -13.43 5.19
C ILE A 56 4.10 -14.03 4.95
N ILE A 57 4.63 -13.96 3.73
CA ILE A 57 5.98 -14.43 3.39
C ILE A 57 7.01 -13.72 4.28
N ALA A 58 6.92 -12.39 4.41
CA ALA A 58 7.82 -11.63 5.26
C ALA A 58 7.68 -11.99 6.75
N ALA A 59 6.48 -12.34 7.22
CA ALA A 59 6.23 -12.75 8.61
C ALA A 59 6.91 -14.05 8.96
N VAL A 60 6.92 -15.00 8.02
CA VAL A 60 7.52 -16.32 8.21
C VAL A 60 9.04 -16.28 7.98
N THR A 61 9.51 -15.43 7.06
CA THR A 61 10.93 -15.39 6.67
C THR A 61 11.79 -14.52 7.60
N VAL A 62 11.22 -13.49 8.22
CA VAL A 62 11.97 -12.52 9.04
C VAL A 62 11.48 -12.56 10.48
N ARG A 63 12.40 -12.65 11.46
CA ARG A 63 12.05 -12.51 12.88
C ARG A 63 11.49 -11.11 13.13
N ARG A 64 10.22 -11.04 13.51
CA ARG A 64 9.54 -9.78 13.84
C ARG A 64 9.69 -9.49 15.33
N GLY A 65 10.08 -8.25 15.64
CA GLY A 65 9.86 -7.71 16.98
C GLY A 65 8.36 -7.58 17.24
N PHE A 66 7.92 -7.92 18.44
CA PHE A 66 6.52 -7.82 18.84
C PHE A 66 6.42 -6.99 20.13
N ASP A 67 6.13 -5.70 19.96
CA ASP A 67 5.87 -4.77 21.07
C ASP A 67 4.43 -4.28 20.98
N ILE A 68 3.52 -5.02 21.63
CA ILE A 68 2.09 -4.77 21.55
C ILE A 68 1.71 -3.37 22.07
N LYS A 69 2.47 -2.79 23.00
CA LYS A 69 2.20 -1.46 23.57
C LYS A 69 2.42 -0.36 22.53
N LYS A 70 3.35 -0.56 21.58
CA LYS A 70 3.60 0.36 20.48
C LYS A 70 2.71 0.08 19.26
N ILE A 71 2.35 -1.18 19.02
CA ILE A 71 1.56 -1.59 17.86
C ILE A 71 0.06 -1.33 18.06
N ALA A 72 -0.46 -1.56 19.27
CA ALA A 72 -1.90 -1.50 19.55
C ALA A 72 -2.55 -0.15 19.18
N PRO A 73 -1.97 1.03 19.47
CA PRO A 73 -2.58 2.30 19.06
C PRO A 73 -2.80 2.40 17.55
N PHE A 74 -1.79 2.02 16.75
CA PHE A 74 -1.92 2.01 15.29
C PHE A 74 -3.00 1.06 14.84
N VAL A 75 -2.99 -0.18 15.32
CA VAL A 75 -3.96 -1.22 14.91
C VAL A 75 -5.38 -0.80 15.28
N LEU A 76 -5.62 -0.37 16.52
CA LEU A 76 -6.93 0.08 16.98
C LEU A 76 -7.44 1.26 16.14
N GLY A 77 -6.59 2.27 15.91
CA GLY A 77 -6.91 3.37 15.02
C GLY A 77 -7.24 2.90 13.60
N GLY A 78 -6.42 2.02 13.04
CA GLY A 78 -6.62 1.47 11.69
C GLY A 78 -7.92 0.70 11.56
N LEU A 79 -8.29 -0.09 12.55
CA LEU A 79 -9.56 -0.83 12.57
C LEU A 79 -10.76 0.11 12.59
N LEU A 80 -10.63 1.30 13.17
CA LEU A 80 -11.68 2.33 13.12
C LEU A 80 -11.72 3.08 11.77
N GLY A 81 -10.56 3.30 11.14
CA GLY A 81 -10.49 3.98 9.84
C GLY A 81 -10.88 3.10 8.65
N LEU A 82 -10.66 1.77 8.75
CA LEU A 82 -10.91 0.81 7.68
C LEU A 82 -12.39 0.79 7.21
N PRO A 83 -13.41 0.72 8.09
CA PRO A 83 -14.81 0.76 7.68
C PRO A 83 -15.17 1.98 6.82
N LEU A 84 -14.62 3.16 7.13
CA LEU A 84 -14.86 4.37 6.35
C LEU A 84 -14.32 4.23 4.92
N GLY A 85 -13.14 3.63 4.76
CA GLY A 85 -12.58 3.36 3.44
C GLY A 85 -13.39 2.33 2.65
N LEU A 86 -13.84 1.26 3.32
CA LEU A 86 -14.65 0.20 2.73
C LEU A 86 -16.04 0.68 2.29
N LEU A 87 -16.66 1.61 3.02
CA LEU A 87 -17.94 2.22 2.65
C LEU A 87 -17.81 3.15 1.45
N LEU A 88 -16.65 3.80 1.30
CA LEU A 88 -16.40 4.74 0.20
C LEU A 88 -15.96 4.03 -1.09
N LEU A 89 -15.22 2.92 -1.00
CA LEU A 89 -14.70 2.19 -2.16
C LEU A 89 -15.79 1.87 -3.23
N PRO A 90 -17.00 1.40 -2.88
CA PRO A 90 -18.05 1.14 -3.85
C PRO A 90 -18.59 2.38 -4.56
N GLN A 91 -18.46 3.55 -3.94
CA GLN A 91 -18.98 4.83 -4.44
C GLN A 91 -18.00 5.55 -5.36
N LEU A 92 -16.71 5.17 -5.33
CA LEU A 92 -15.70 5.75 -6.18
C LEU A 92 -15.81 5.19 -7.59
N ASP A 93 -16.01 6.08 -8.55
CA ASP A 93 -15.82 5.73 -9.95
C ASP A 93 -14.32 5.74 -10.33
N VAL A 94 -14.03 5.35 -11.57
CA VAL A 94 -12.66 5.26 -12.08
C VAL A 94 -11.92 6.60 -11.98
N LEU A 95 -12.60 7.73 -12.23
CA LEU A 95 -11.97 9.05 -12.21
C LEU A 95 -11.65 9.50 -10.79
N MET A 96 -12.60 9.36 -9.86
CA MET A 96 -12.42 9.68 -8.45
C MET A 96 -11.36 8.79 -7.81
N PHE A 97 -11.34 7.50 -8.12
CA PHE A 97 -10.32 6.58 -7.63
C PHE A 97 -8.92 6.98 -8.13
N LYS A 98 -8.77 7.29 -9.42
CA LYS A 98 -7.51 7.78 -10.00
C LYS A 98 -7.08 9.10 -9.37
N ALA A 99 -8.00 10.03 -9.11
CA ALA A 99 -7.70 11.30 -8.46
C ALA A 99 -7.27 11.11 -7.00
N LEU A 100 -7.97 10.27 -6.25
CA LEU A 100 -7.63 9.94 -4.86
C LEU A 100 -6.25 9.28 -4.77
N LEU A 101 -6.02 8.23 -5.56
CA LEU A 101 -4.72 7.55 -5.63
C LEU A 101 -3.63 8.51 -6.11
N GLY A 102 -3.90 9.31 -7.12
CA GLY A 102 -2.95 10.27 -7.68
C GLY A 102 -2.54 11.33 -6.67
N SER A 103 -3.50 11.92 -5.95
CA SER A 103 -3.25 12.89 -4.88
C SER A 103 -2.46 12.27 -3.73
N LEU A 104 -2.80 11.03 -3.35
CA LEU A 104 -2.09 10.29 -2.33
C LEU A 104 -0.62 10.10 -2.71
N LEU A 105 -0.34 9.59 -3.91
CA LEU A 105 1.03 9.36 -4.37
C LEU A 105 1.80 10.68 -4.51
N MET A 106 1.15 11.72 -5.05
CA MET A 106 1.77 13.03 -5.25
C MET A 106 2.15 13.72 -3.93
N ILE A 107 1.41 13.48 -2.84
CA ILE A 107 1.70 14.08 -1.53
C ILE A 107 2.61 13.17 -0.71
N ALA A 108 2.24 11.88 -0.58
CA ALA A 108 2.91 10.97 0.33
C ALA A 108 4.30 10.56 -0.16
N CYS A 109 4.48 10.32 -1.46
CA CYS A 109 5.77 9.85 -1.97
C CYS A 109 6.88 10.92 -1.84
N PRO A 110 6.65 12.20 -2.20
CA PRO A 110 7.60 13.26 -1.92
C PRO A 110 7.81 13.48 -0.43
N ALA A 111 6.76 13.46 0.39
CA ALA A 111 6.89 13.60 1.84
C ALA A 111 7.79 12.50 2.44
N MET A 112 7.66 11.26 1.96
CA MET A 112 8.53 10.14 2.36
C MET A 112 9.95 10.23 1.80
N MET A 113 10.14 10.89 0.66
CA MET A 113 11.45 11.11 0.05
C MET A 113 12.24 12.18 0.81
N PHE A 114 11.57 13.25 1.26
CA PHE A 114 12.16 14.34 2.02
C PHE A 114 12.05 14.16 3.54
N SER A 115 11.55 13.02 4.02
CA SER A 115 11.32 12.79 5.45
C SER A 115 12.57 12.88 6.31
N ALA A 116 13.76 12.67 5.75
CA ALA A 116 15.03 12.84 6.44
C ALA A 116 15.38 14.32 6.72
N GLN A 117 14.75 15.25 6.00
CA GLN A 117 14.94 16.70 6.12
C GLN A 117 13.78 17.37 6.88
N LEU A 118 12.68 16.64 7.11
CA LEU A 118 11.52 17.14 7.84
C LEU A 118 11.82 17.21 9.36
N PRO A 119 11.28 18.24 10.06
CA PRO A 119 11.51 18.41 11.49
C PRO A 119 10.99 17.20 12.27
N ARG A 120 11.80 16.71 13.21
CA ARG A 120 11.43 15.59 14.08
C ARG A 120 10.24 15.97 14.94
N ILE A 121 9.20 15.15 14.89
CA ILE A 121 8.01 15.35 15.71
C ILE A 121 8.25 14.68 17.06
N THR A 122 8.35 15.47 18.12
CA THR A 122 8.53 14.95 19.50
C THR A 122 7.21 14.84 20.27
N ARG A 123 6.11 15.40 19.75
CA ARG A 123 4.78 15.42 20.38
C ARG A 123 3.76 14.63 19.56
N GLY A 124 2.86 13.91 20.23
CA GLY A 124 1.76 13.19 19.58
C GLY A 124 1.21 12.01 20.40
N GLY A 125 2.08 11.35 21.16
CA GLY A 125 1.70 10.23 22.02
C GLY A 125 0.88 9.13 21.29
N ARG A 126 0.13 8.34 22.06
CA ARG A 126 -0.68 7.23 21.53
C ARG A 126 -1.88 7.68 20.69
N ILE A 127 -2.37 8.90 20.90
CA ILE A 127 -3.50 9.45 20.16
C ILE A 127 -3.09 9.73 18.71
N ALA A 128 -1.96 10.40 18.50
CA ALA A 128 -1.46 10.63 17.15
C ALA A 128 -1.10 9.31 16.44
N ASP A 129 -0.52 8.34 17.15
CA ASP A 129 -0.28 7.00 16.61
C ASP A 129 -1.58 6.33 16.13
N SER A 130 -2.68 6.51 16.88
CA SER A 130 -4.00 6.00 16.52
C SER A 130 -4.61 6.74 15.33
N LEU A 131 -4.48 8.07 15.26
CA LEU A 131 -4.97 8.86 14.12
C LEU A 131 -4.23 8.49 12.82
N VAL A 132 -2.92 8.30 12.91
CA VAL A 132 -2.09 7.82 11.79
C VAL A 132 -2.49 6.40 11.41
N GLY A 133 -2.73 5.53 12.40
CA GLY A 133 -3.30 4.21 12.21
C GLY A 133 -4.62 4.27 11.44
N ALA A 134 -5.55 5.14 11.85
CA ALA A 134 -6.85 5.33 11.21
C ALA A 134 -6.73 5.79 9.76
N GLY A 135 -5.86 6.76 9.48
CA GLY A 135 -5.54 7.14 8.10
C GLY A 135 -4.98 5.97 7.30
N GLY A 136 -4.07 5.18 7.87
CA GLY A 136 -3.54 3.97 7.25
C GLY A 136 -4.63 2.93 6.97
N GLY A 137 -5.54 2.69 7.91
CA GLY A 137 -6.68 1.78 7.74
C GLY A 137 -7.64 2.23 6.64
N PHE A 138 -8.01 3.51 6.63
CA PHE A 138 -8.82 4.13 5.58
C PHE A 138 -8.17 3.92 4.20
N MET A 139 -6.88 4.23 4.08
CA MET A 139 -6.12 4.05 2.85
C MET A 139 -5.94 2.58 2.44
N GLY A 140 -5.93 1.67 3.42
CA GLY A 140 -5.87 0.23 3.21
C GLY A 140 -7.00 -0.30 2.33
N ALA A 141 -8.19 0.27 2.46
CA ALA A 141 -9.37 -0.10 1.69
C ALA A 141 -9.28 0.24 0.19
N PHE A 142 -8.31 1.04 -0.26
CA PHE A 142 -8.21 1.46 -1.67
C PHE A 142 -7.13 0.72 -2.46
N GLY A 143 -6.52 -0.31 -1.89
CA GLY A 143 -5.44 -1.05 -2.56
C GLY A 143 -4.31 -1.49 -1.64
N GLY A 144 -4.55 -1.58 -0.33
CA GLY A 144 -3.55 -2.06 0.62
C GLY A 144 -2.48 -1.03 0.98
N PHE A 145 -2.77 0.27 0.84
CA PHE A 145 -1.83 1.36 1.17
C PHE A 145 -1.69 1.61 2.69
N THR A 146 -1.88 0.59 3.52
CA THR A 146 -1.93 0.71 4.98
C THR A 146 -0.64 1.30 5.54
N GLY A 147 0.50 0.96 4.95
CA GLY A 147 1.81 1.30 5.49
C GLY A 147 2.26 2.74 5.27
N VAL A 148 1.64 3.50 4.36
CA VAL A 148 2.18 4.80 3.92
C VAL A 148 2.24 5.82 5.07
N LEU A 149 1.11 6.08 5.71
CA LEU A 149 1.04 7.04 6.82
C LEU A 149 1.82 6.57 8.07
N PRO A 150 1.67 5.32 8.54
CA PRO A 150 2.49 4.81 9.64
C PRO A 150 3.99 4.88 9.37
N THR A 151 4.42 4.62 8.13
CA THR A 151 5.85 4.69 7.77
C THR A 151 6.37 6.11 7.85
N LEU A 152 5.65 7.07 7.25
CA LEU A 152 6.03 8.47 7.32
C LEU A 152 6.09 8.96 8.77
N TRP A 153 5.06 8.64 9.55
CA TRP A 153 4.99 9.02 10.96
C TRP A 153 6.13 8.43 11.80
N CYS A 154 6.40 7.14 11.71
CA CYS A 154 7.51 6.50 12.45
C CYS A 154 8.85 7.15 12.11
N THR A 155 9.06 7.50 10.84
CA THR A 155 10.29 8.19 10.39
C THR A 155 10.36 9.62 10.95
N LEU A 156 9.27 10.37 10.95
CA LEU A 156 9.21 11.72 11.54
C LEU A 156 9.38 11.71 13.07
N ARG A 157 8.94 10.66 13.74
CA ARG A 157 9.18 10.43 15.18
C ARG A 157 10.63 10.04 15.49
N GLY A 158 11.47 9.79 14.47
CA GLY A 158 12.86 9.36 14.63
C GLY A 158 12.98 8.00 15.31
N MET A 159 12.00 7.11 15.10
CA MET A 159 12.02 5.77 15.70
C MET A 159 13.19 4.96 15.15
N GLU A 160 13.74 4.08 15.98
CA GLU A 160 14.77 3.13 15.58
C GLU A 160 14.26 2.25 14.44
N LYS A 161 15.12 1.98 13.44
CA LYS A 161 14.74 1.27 12.20
C LYS A 161 14.06 -0.07 12.48
N ASP A 162 14.57 -0.84 13.43
CA ASP A 162 14.01 -2.15 13.79
C ASP A 162 12.65 -2.04 14.45
N SER A 163 12.46 -1.07 15.36
CA SER A 163 11.16 -0.79 15.98
C SER A 163 10.15 -0.28 14.94
N GLN A 164 10.57 0.59 14.03
CA GLN A 164 9.73 1.08 12.92
C GLN A 164 9.29 -0.08 12.03
N ARG A 165 10.24 -0.94 11.63
CA ARG A 165 9.97 -2.11 10.78
C ARG A 165 9.00 -3.08 11.44
N ALA A 166 9.18 -3.36 12.73
CA ALA A 166 8.29 -4.21 13.51
C ALA A 166 6.85 -3.65 13.56
N ILE A 167 6.69 -2.35 13.81
CA ILE A 167 5.37 -1.71 13.86
C ILE A 167 4.67 -1.77 12.50
N ILE A 168 5.36 -1.34 11.44
CA ILE A 168 4.77 -1.27 10.09
C ILE A 168 4.36 -2.67 9.59
N GLN A 169 5.22 -3.68 9.76
CA GLN A 169 4.92 -5.03 9.26
C GLN A 169 3.74 -5.66 10.01
N ASN A 170 3.71 -5.54 11.34
CA ASN A 170 2.61 -6.10 12.14
C ASN A 170 1.30 -5.35 11.91
N PHE A 171 1.36 -4.01 11.83
CA PHE A 171 0.20 -3.19 11.48
C PHE A 171 -0.34 -3.55 10.10
N ASN A 172 0.53 -3.62 9.08
CA ASN A 172 0.11 -3.97 7.72
C ASN A 172 -0.47 -5.37 7.64
N LEU A 173 0.17 -6.36 8.28
CA LEU A 173 -0.35 -7.73 8.29
C LEU A 173 -1.76 -7.77 8.90
N ALA A 174 -1.95 -7.14 10.06
CA ALA A 174 -3.26 -7.09 10.72
C ALA A 174 -4.31 -6.40 9.85
N LEU A 175 -4.02 -5.20 9.34
CA LEU A 175 -4.99 -4.42 8.59
C LEU A 175 -5.27 -4.99 7.21
N LEU A 176 -4.28 -5.54 6.52
CA LEU A 176 -4.50 -6.24 5.24
C LEU A 176 -5.32 -7.51 5.44
N ALA A 177 -5.10 -8.26 6.52
CA ALA A 177 -5.90 -9.44 6.82
C ALA A 177 -7.37 -9.07 7.06
N VAL A 178 -7.63 -8.02 7.86
CA VAL A 178 -9.00 -7.55 8.10
C VAL A 178 -9.62 -6.96 6.84
N THR A 179 -8.87 -6.20 6.04
CA THR A 179 -9.34 -5.66 4.75
C THR A 179 -9.73 -6.80 3.80
N PHE A 180 -8.87 -7.82 3.67
CA PHE A 180 -9.12 -8.98 2.81
C PHE A 180 -10.35 -9.77 3.28
N ALA A 181 -10.47 -10.03 4.59
CA ALA A 181 -11.66 -10.67 5.17
C ALA A 181 -12.93 -9.83 4.92
N SER A 182 -12.82 -8.51 5.04
CA SER A 182 -13.94 -7.60 4.76
C SER A 182 -14.34 -7.59 3.29
N TYR A 183 -13.39 -7.70 2.36
CA TYR A 183 -13.70 -7.84 0.93
C TYR A 183 -14.44 -9.13 0.60
N ILE A 184 -14.12 -10.23 1.30
CA ILE A 184 -14.89 -11.47 1.19
C ILE A 184 -16.31 -11.25 1.75
N ALA A 185 -16.42 -10.67 2.95
CA ALA A 185 -17.70 -10.46 3.61
C ALA A 185 -18.64 -9.50 2.86
N THR A 186 -18.09 -8.48 2.19
CA THR A 186 -18.84 -7.46 1.42
C THR A 186 -19.07 -7.86 -0.04
N GLY A 187 -18.55 -9.01 -0.48
CA GLY A 187 -18.69 -9.48 -1.86
C GLY A 187 -17.86 -8.72 -2.89
N VAL A 188 -16.87 -7.94 -2.47
CA VAL A 188 -15.86 -7.34 -3.37
C VAL A 188 -15.02 -8.44 -4.02
N ILE A 189 -14.68 -9.49 -3.25
CA ILE A 189 -14.06 -10.71 -3.76
C ILE A 189 -15.17 -11.70 -4.11
N THR A 190 -15.26 -12.04 -5.39
CA THR A 190 -16.21 -13.03 -5.92
C THR A 190 -15.46 -14.20 -6.55
N THR A 191 -16.18 -15.27 -6.92
CA THR A 191 -15.57 -16.42 -7.64
C THR A 191 -14.90 -16.00 -8.95
N ALA A 192 -15.38 -14.93 -9.60
CA ALA A 192 -14.77 -14.35 -10.80
C ALA A 192 -13.40 -13.71 -10.54
N THR A 193 -13.07 -13.37 -9.28
CA THR A 193 -11.76 -12.78 -8.93
C THR A 193 -10.66 -13.84 -8.72
N LEU A 194 -11.03 -15.09 -8.45
CA LEU A 194 -10.09 -16.17 -8.12
C LEU A 194 -9.06 -16.48 -9.22
N PRO A 195 -9.41 -16.49 -10.52
CA PRO A 195 -8.42 -16.70 -11.58
C PRO A 195 -7.31 -15.64 -11.57
N TYR A 196 -7.64 -14.38 -11.25
CA TYR A 196 -6.64 -13.32 -11.16
C TYR A 196 -5.71 -13.52 -9.96
N PHE A 197 -6.22 -13.99 -8.83
CA PHE A 197 -5.37 -14.34 -7.67
C PHE A 197 -4.42 -15.50 -7.97
N ALA A 198 -4.89 -16.51 -8.72
CA ALA A 198 -4.07 -17.62 -9.17
C ALA A 198 -2.93 -17.19 -10.11
N ILE A 199 -3.07 -16.05 -10.79
CA ILE A 199 -2.01 -15.44 -11.60
C ILE A 199 -1.09 -14.56 -10.74
N VAL A 200 -1.66 -13.70 -9.88
CA VAL A 200 -0.91 -12.75 -9.05
C VAL A 200 0.01 -13.48 -8.08
N ALA A 201 -0.48 -14.52 -7.39
CA ALA A 201 0.29 -15.26 -6.39
C ALA A 201 1.64 -15.77 -6.93
N PRO A 202 1.71 -16.61 -7.99
CA PRO A 202 2.98 -17.09 -8.52
C PRO A 202 3.80 -15.96 -9.16
N ALA A 203 3.15 -15.00 -9.84
CA ALA A 203 3.85 -13.89 -10.51
C ALA A 203 4.61 -12.99 -9.51
N MET A 204 4.11 -12.84 -8.29
CA MET A 204 4.77 -12.04 -7.26
C MET A 204 5.74 -12.84 -6.38
N LEU A 205 5.59 -14.17 -6.28
CA LEU A 205 6.30 -14.98 -5.29
C LEU A 205 7.81 -14.98 -5.52
N ILE A 206 8.24 -15.33 -6.73
CA ILE A 206 9.67 -15.33 -7.09
C ILE A 206 10.27 -13.91 -6.99
N PRO A 207 9.66 -12.86 -7.58
CA PRO A 207 10.19 -11.51 -7.46
C PRO A 207 10.26 -11.00 -6.02
N SER A 208 9.28 -11.34 -5.16
CA SER A 208 9.30 -10.92 -3.75
C SER A 208 10.45 -11.53 -2.97
N LEU A 209 10.75 -12.80 -3.17
CA LEU A 209 11.89 -13.47 -2.55
C LEU A 209 13.21 -12.92 -3.09
N LEU A 210 13.30 -12.67 -4.39
CA LEU A 210 14.45 -12.02 -5.00
C LEU A 210 14.67 -10.62 -4.43
N GLY A 211 13.62 -9.79 -4.33
CA GLY A 211 13.69 -8.46 -3.74
C GLY A 211 14.14 -8.48 -2.28
N ALA A 212 13.67 -9.45 -1.49
CA ALA A 212 14.11 -9.65 -0.11
C ALA A 212 15.59 -10.05 0.01
N ARG A 213 16.13 -10.82 -0.96
CA ARG A 213 17.54 -11.25 -0.99
C ARG A 213 18.47 -10.19 -1.57
N LEU A 214 18.04 -9.46 -2.60
CA LEU A 214 18.81 -8.40 -3.25
C LEU A 214 19.05 -7.18 -2.34
N TYR A 215 18.35 -7.13 -1.20
CA TYR A 215 18.55 -6.21 -0.09
C TYR A 215 20.02 -6.10 0.37
N ILE A 216 20.85 -7.12 0.09
CA ILE A 216 22.25 -7.17 0.51
C ILE A 216 23.18 -6.40 -0.45
N GLY A 217 22.75 -6.05 -1.68
CA GLY A 217 23.64 -5.54 -2.74
C GLY A 217 23.49 -4.08 -3.18
N ILE A 218 22.36 -3.41 -2.93
CA ILE A 218 22.08 -2.02 -3.38
C ILE A 218 21.88 -1.10 -2.17
N SER A 219 22.38 0.14 -2.23
CA SER A 219 22.10 1.14 -1.19
C SER A 219 20.58 1.38 -1.04
N GLU A 220 20.03 0.98 0.12
CA GLU A 220 18.61 1.06 0.49
C GLU A 220 18.01 2.44 0.15
N ALA A 221 18.78 3.49 0.41
CA ALA A 221 18.37 4.87 0.20
C ALA A 221 18.16 5.22 -1.29
N THR A 222 19.01 4.74 -2.18
CA THR A 222 18.93 5.08 -3.61
C THR A 222 17.74 4.40 -4.26
N PHE A 223 17.55 3.10 -3.98
CA PHE A 223 16.39 2.38 -4.52
C PHE A 223 15.08 2.99 -4.02
N ARG A 224 15.00 3.31 -2.72
CA ARG A 224 13.82 3.96 -2.15
C ARG A 224 13.53 5.29 -2.84
N LYS A 225 14.54 6.11 -3.14
CA LYS A 225 14.37 7.36 -3.89
C LYS A 225 13.84 7.12 -5.30
N VAL A 226 14.38 6.14 -6.02
CA VAL A 226 13.92 5.80 -7.38
C VAL A 226 12.46 5.36 -7.38
N VAL A 227 12.09 4.44 -6.49
CA VAL A 227 10.70 3.96 -6.38
C VAL A 227 9.74 5.08 -6.00
N LEU A 228 10.08 5.88 -4.99
CA LEU A 228 9.23 7.00 -4.59
C LEU A 228 9.12 8.05 -5.70
N GLY A 229 10.20 8.30 -6.45
CA GLY A 229 10.18 9.18 -7.63
C GLY A 229 9.24 8.67 -8.72
N LEU A 230 9.32 7.38 -9.07
CA LEU A 230 8.42 6.76 -10.06
C LEU A 230 6.96 6.75 -9.61
N LEU A 231 6.71 6.46 -8.32
CA LEU A 231 5.37 6.53 -7.75
C LEU A 231 4.82 7.97 -7.75
N THR A 232 5.67 8.97 -7.50
CA THR A 232 5.29 10.39 -7.60
C THR A 232 4.91 10.73 -9.04
N ALA A 233 5.71 10.31 -10.02
CA ALA A 233 5.41 10.51 -11.45
C ALA A 233 4.09 9.82 -11.85
N THR A 234 3.83 8.61 -11.33
CA THR A 234 2.54 7.92 -11.49
C THR A 234 1.41 8.76 -10.91
N GLY A 235 1.60 9.32 -9.71
CA GLY A 235 0.60 10.18 -9.07
C GLY A 235 0.23 11.39 -9.92
N VAL A 236 1.23 12.07 -10.49
CA VAL A 236 1.04 13.19 -11.41
C VAL A 236 0.28 12.75 -12.68
N ALA A 237 0.66 11.62 -13.28
CA ALA A 237 -0.02 11.09 -14.46
C ALA A 237 -1.49 10.71 -14.20
N LEU A 238 -1.77 10.11 -13.04
CA LEU A 238 -3.14 9.77 -12.62
C LEU A 238 -3.98 11.02 -12.39
N LEU A 239 -3.42 12.08 -11.79
CA LEU A 239 -4.11 13.36 -11.63
C LEU A 239 -4.34 14.05 -12.97
N ALA A 240 -3.32 14.11 -13.84
CA ALA A 240 -3.43 14.72 -15.16
C ALA A 240 -4.51 14.05 -16.02
N SER A 241 -4.70 12.73 -15.88
CA SER A 241 -5.73 11.99 -16.61
C SER A 241 -7.13 12.06 -15.98
N SER A 242 -7.25 12.31 -14.67
CA SER A 242 -8.53 12.27 -13.95
C SER A 242 -9.14 13.66 -13.69
N VAL A 243 -8.32 14.65 -13.36
CA VAL A 243 -8.76 16.01 -13.01
C VAL A 243 -9.56 16.69 -14.13
N PRO A 244 -9.16 16.63 -15.42
CA PRO A 244 -9.96 17.22 -16.50
C PRO A 244 -11.35 16.60 -16.63
N GLY A 245 -11.47 15.28 -16.41
CA GLY A 245 -12.74 14.56 -16.44
C GLY A 245 -13.65 14.92 -15.26
N LEU A 246 -13.06 15.13 -14.07
CA LEU A 246 -13.77 15.59 -12.88
C LEU A 246 -14.26 17.04 -13.02
N LEU A 247 -13.42 17.93 -13.56
CA LEU A 247 -13.79 19.33 -13.78
C LEU A 247 -14.97 19.48 -14.76
N ARG A 248 -15.03 18.65 -15.80
CA ARG A 248 -16.16 18.62 -16.75
C ARG A 248 -17.48 18.15 -16.16
N ARG A 249 -17.49 17.53 -14.97
CA ARG A 249 -18.72 17.12 -14.28
C ARG A 249 -19.23 18.17 -13.28
N LEU A 250 -18.37 19.13 -12.92
CA LEU A 250 -18.68 20.20 -11.98
C LEU A 250 -19.14 21.49 -12.68
N VAL A 251 -18.83 21.61 -13.97
CA VAL A 251 -19.30 22.67 -14.88
C VAL A 251 -20.46 22.15 -15.70
#